data_AF-A0A8S9GCA6-F1
#
_entry.id   AF-A0A8S9GCA6-F1
#
_cell.length_a   1.000
_cell.length_b   1.000
_cell.length_c   1.000
_cell.angle_alpha   90.00
_cell.angle_beta   90.00
_cell.angle_gamma   90.00
#
_symmetry.space_group_name_H-M   'P 1'
#
loop_
_entity.id
_entity.type
_entity.pdbx_description
1 polymer ?
#
loop_
_entity_poly.entity_id
_entity_poly.type
_entity_poly.pdbx_seq_one_letter_code
_entity_poly.pdbx_strand_id
1 'polypeptide(L)'
;MRSYKKQYIHAYDGFKVLSIPYRCDGDGNSGSFSMYFYLPDKNDGLDYLIKAMASTSGFLDCHVPSRKVAVNKFRIPKFKIVYGVEGKDLGLRYCLS
;
A
#
# COMPACT_ATOMS: atom_id res chain seq x y z
N MET A 1 -9.90 8.06 10.79
CA MET A 1 -9.53 7.05 11.80
C MET A 1 -8.26 7.49 12.50
N ARG A 2 -8.15 7.33 13.82
CA ARG A 2 -6.96 7.65 14.65
C ARG A 2 -6.68 6.47 15.59
N SER A 3 -5.42 6.23 15.93
CA SER A 3 -5.01 5.18 16.87
C SER A 3 -3.71 5.56 17.58
N TYR A 4 -3.57 5.13 18.83
CA TYR A 4 -2.35 5.28 19.63
C TYR A 4 -1.62 3.93 19.82
N LYS A 5 -2.15 2.84 19.26
CA LYS A 5 -1.50 1.52 19.28
C LYS A 5 -0.29 1.54 18.34
N LYS A 6 0.71 0.70 18.64
CA LYS A 6 1.84 0.50 17.73
C LYS A 6 1.35 0.00 16.36
N GLN A 7 1.90 0.54 15.28
CA GLN A 7 1.49 0.28 13.89
C GLN A 7 2.66 -0.30 13.10
N TYR A 8 2.38 -1.12 12.08
CA TYR A 8 3.39 -1.59 11.14
C TYR A 8 3.77 -0.45 10.19
N ILE A 9 4.76 0.35 10.58
CA ILE A 9 5.22 1.51 9.82
C ILE A 9 6.73 1.46 9.68
N HIS A 10 7.22 1.79 8.50
CA HIS A 10 8.62 2.09 8.25
C HIS A 10 8.73 3.42 7.49
N ALA A 11 9.75 4.21 7.81
CA ALA A 11 10.07 5.44 7.09
C ALA A 11 11.33 5.20 6.25
N TYR A 12 11.25 5.52 4.98
CA TYR A 12 12.34 5.46 4.01
C TYR A 12 12.74 6.88 3.63
N ASP A 13 13.77 7.02 2.79
CA ASP A 13 14.14 8.33 2.27
C ASP A 13 13.04 8.85 1.33
N GLY A 14 12.35 9.90 1.75
CA GLY A 14 11.31 10.60 0.99
C GLY A 14 9.88 10.07 1.10
N PHE A 15 9.64 8.93 1.77
CA PHE A 15 8.29 8.39 1.97
C PHE A 15 8.18 7.43 3.16
N LYS A 16 6.95 7.13 3.57
CA LYS A 16 6.63 6.17 4.64
C LYS A 16 5.71 5.08 4.12
N VAL A 17 5.86 3.88 4.65
CA VAL A 17 4.96 2.75 4.34
C VAL A 17 4.25 2.30 5.61
N LEU A 18 2.93 2.18 5.53
CA LEU A 18 2.07 1.60 6.57
C LEU A 18 1.44 0.31 6.05
N SER A 19 1.47 -0.76 6.84
CA SER A 19 0.73 -2.01 6.58
C SER A 19 -0.45 -2.17 7.55
N ILE A 20 -1.63 -2.49 7.00
CA ILE A 20 -2.84 -2.79 7.77
C ILE A 20 -3.27 -4.23 7.46
N PRO A 21 -2.99 -5.19 8.36
CA PRO A 21 -3.44 -6.56 8.18
C PRO A 21 -4.96 -6.63 8.32
N TYR A 22 -5.60 -7.32 7.38
CA TYR A 22 -7.01 -7.69 7.49
C TYR A 22 -7.14 -8.87 8.45
N ARG A 23 -8.24 -8.89 9.19
CA ARG A 23 -8.59 -10.05 10.00
C ARG A 23 -9.04 -11.16 9.06
N CYS A 24 -8.33 -12.28 9.06
CA CYS A 24 -8.75 -13.51 8.39
C CYS A 24 -9.48 -14.37 9.41
N ASP A 25 -10.78 -14.61 9.21
CA ASP A 25 -11.62 -15.39 10.12
C ASP A 25 -11.73 -16.87 9.68
N GLY A 26 -10.73 -17.42 8.99
CA GLY A 26 -10.71 -18.79 8.45
C GLY A 26 -9.80 -19.79 9.19
N ASP A 27 -9.91 -21.08 8.85
CA ASP A 27 -9.24 -22.25 9.45
C ASP A 27 -7.73 -22.34 9.14
N GLY A 28 -6.97 -21.27 9.32
CA GLY A 28 -5.51 -21.30 9.24
C GLY A 28 -4.91 -21.53 7.84
N ASN A 29 -5.72 -21.80 6.81
CA ASN A 29 -5.27 -22.05 5.44
C ASN A 29 -5.61 -20.91 4.45
N SER A 30 -6.21 -19.82 4.94
CA SER A 30 -6.53 -18.63 4.14
C SER A 30 -5.38 -17.63 4.23
N GLY A 31 -4.77 -17.27 3.09
CA GLY A 31 -3.64 -16.33 3.03
C GLY A 31 -3.93 -15.03 3.78
N SER A 32 -2.92 -14.52 4.50
CA SER A 32 -3.04 -13.24 5.21
C SER A 32 -2.98 -12.08 4.22
N PHE A 33 -4.03 -11.28 4.14
CA PHE A 33 -4.06 -10.07 3.32
C PHE A 33 -3.74 -8.83 4.15
N SER A 34 -3.00 -7.89 3.56
CA SER A 34 -2.73 -6.59 4.16
C SER A 34 -2.89 -5.49 3.12
N MET A 35 -3.39 -4.32 3.55
CA MET A 35 -3.40 -3.10 2.74
C MET A 35 -2.15 -2.28 3.06
N TYR A 36 -1.45 -1.82 2.03
CA TYR A 36 -0.26 -0.97 2.17
C TYR A 36 -0.56 0.47 1.75
N PHE A 37 -0.15 1.42 2.58
CA PHE A 37 -0.20 2.85 2.27
C PHE A 37 1.22 3.37 2.07
N TYR A 38 1.51 3.80 0.85
CA TYR A 38 2.74 4.49 0.48
C TYR A 38 2.47 5.99 0.53
N LEU A 39 3.06 6.67 1.51
CA LEU A 39 2.81 8.09 1.79
C LEU A 39 4.10 8.90 1.57
N PRO A 40 4.19 9.70 0.49
CA PRO A 40 5.31 10.61 0.29
C PRO A 40 5.41 11.64 1.42
N ASP A 41 6.63 12.10 1.69
CA ASP A 41 6.84 13.18 2.67
C ASP A 41 6.41 14.54 2.13
N LYS A 42 6.48 14.74 0.81
CA LYS A 42 6.02 15.93 0.10
C LYS A 42 4.58 15.75 -0.36
N ASN A 43 3.75 16.80 -0.26
CA ASN A 43 2.34 16.74 -0.66
C ASN A 43 2.16 16.49 -2.18
N ASP A 44 3.11 16.92 -2.99
CA ASP A 44 3.19 16.73 -4.45
C ASP A 44 4.11 15.56 -4.84
N GLY A 45 4.53 14.74 -3.87
CA GLY A 45 5.53 13.68 -4.07
C GLY A 45 5.00 12.38 -4.68
N LEU A 46 3.69 12.28 -4.93
CA LEU A 46 3.05 11.03 -5.37
C LEU A 46 3.55 10.58 -6.75
N ASP A 47 3.67 11.50 -7.72
CA ASP A 47 4.15 11.19 -9.06
C ASP A 47 5.59 10.66 -9.06
N TYR A 48 6.45 11.24 -8.23
CA TYR A 48 7.83 10.78 -8.08
C TYR A 48 7.87 9.36 -7.48
N LEU A 49 7.06 9.12 -6.45
CA LEU A 49 6.99 7.81 -5.80
C LEU A 49 6.47 6.74 -6.77
N ILE A 50 5.44 7.04 -7.57
CA ILE A 50 4.93 6.12 -8.60
C ILE A 50 6.01 5.80 -9.65
N LYS A 51 6.74 6.81 -10.12
CA LYS A 51 7.85 6.60 -11.07
C LYS A 51 8.93 5.70 -10.48
N ALA A 52 9.34 5.94 -9.23
CA ALA A 52 10.32 5.10 -8.54
C ALA A 52 9.83 3.65 -8.43
N MET A 53 8.57 3.44 -8.02
CA MET A 53 7.94 2.12 -7.94
C MET A 53 7.94 1.39 -9.30
N ALA A 54 7.67 2.10 -10.39
CA ALA A 54 7.65 1.52 -11.74
C ALA A 54 9.06 1.25 -12.30
N SER A 55 10.06 2.05 -11.92
CA SER A 55 11.44 1.92 -12.42
C SER A 55 12.31 0.95 -11.62
N THR A 56 11.95 0.64 -10.38
CA THR A 56 12.77 -0.16 -9.47
C THR A 56 12.19 -1.57 -9.32
N SER A 57 12.91 -2.55 -9.86
CA SER A 57 12.56 -3.97 -9.67
C SER A 57 12.55 -4.35 -8.19
N GLY A 58 11.54 -5.11 -7.76
CA GLY A 58 11.39 -5.54 -6.37
C GLY A 58 11.07 -4.41 -5.39
N PHE A 59 10.66 -3.21 -5.85
CA PHE A 59 10.36 -2.09 -4.95
C PHE A 59 9.36 -2.49 -3.87
N LEU A 60 8.25 -3.14 -4.23
CA LEU A 60 7.25 -3.56 -3.24
C LEU A 60 7.81 -4.56 -2.22
N ASP A 61 8.60 -5.53 -2.67
CA ASP A 61 9.17 -6.59 -1.83
C ASP A 61 10.19 -6.04 -0.82
N CYS A 62 10.94 -5.01 -1.22
CA CYS A 62 11.93 -4.33 -0.37
C CYS A 62 11.28 -3.36 0.63
N HIS A 63 10.03 -2.93 0.40
CA HIS A 63 9.37 -1.89 1.19
C HIS A 63 8.22 -2.41 2.06
N VAL A 64 8.42 -3.57 2.68
CA VAL A 64 7.44 -4.22 3.58
C VAL A 64 7.77 -4.00 5.06
N PRO A 65 6.96 -3.22 5.82
CA PRO A 65 7.19 -3.04 7.25
C PRO A 65 6.97 -4.35 8.03
N SER A 66 8.00 -4.84 8.71
CA SER A 66 7.94 -6.09 9.49
C SER A 66 7.72 -5.90 10.99
N ARG A 67 7.82 -4.67 11.50
CA ARG A 67 7.78 -4.37 12.95
C ARG A 67 6.73 -3.31 13.30
N LYS A 68 6.09 -3.48 14.46
CA LYS A 68 5.20 -2.47 15.03
C LYS A 68 5.98 -1.42 15.81
N VAL A 69 5.79 -0.15 15.47
CA VAL A 69 6.45 1.00 16.12
C VAL A 69 5.45 1.91 16.81
N ALA A 70 5.89 2.61 17.85
CA ALA A 70 5.07 3.64 18.50
C ALA A 70 4.84 4.80 17.53
N VAL A 71 3.62 5.34 17.53
CA VAL A 71 3.22 6.44 16.66
C VAL A 71 2.65 7.57 17.50
N ASN A 72 3.01 8.81 17.17
CA ASN A 72 2.47 9.99 17.84
C ASN A 72 1.15 10.43 17.18
N LYS A 73 1.25 11.13 16.05
CA LYS A 73 0.08 11.55 15.26
C LYS A 73 -0.18 10.54 14.14
N PHE A 74 -1.18 9.69 14.32
CA PHE A 74 -1.60 8.71 13.31
C PHE A 74 -3.03 8.98 12.83
N ARG A 75 -3.18 9.22 11.52
CA ARG A 75 -4.45 9.57 10.89
C ARG A 75 -4.59 8.85 9.56
N ILE A 76 -5.69 8.12 9.38
CA ILE A 76 -6.08 7.54 8.10
C ILE A 76 -7.44 8.10 7.70
N PRO A 77 -7.59 8.73 6.52
CA PRO A 77 -8.89 9.15 6.03
C PRO A 77 -9.77 7.92 5.75
N LYS A 78 -11.07 8.03 6.02
CA LYS A 78 -12.03 7.03 5.54
C LYS A 78 -12.36 7.38 4.10
N PHE A 79 -12.24 6.43 3.20
CA PHE A 79 -12.61 6.60 1.80
C PHE A 79 -13.26 5.32 1.26
N LYS A 80 -14.11 5.49 0.25
CA LYS A 80 -14.63 4.42 -0.60
C LYS A 80 -14.29 4.81 -2.02
N ILE A 81 -13.43 4.03 -2.66
CA ILE A 81 -13.09 4.20 -4.07
C ILE A 81 -13.87 3.14 -4.83
N VAL A 82 -14.64 3.57 -5.83
CA VAL A 82 -15.30 2.70 -6.80
C VAL A 82 -14.76 3.13 -8.15
N TYR A 83 -14.07 2.23 -8.82
CA TYR A 83 -13.46 2.48 -10.11
C TYR A 83 -13.60 1.24 -10.99
N GLY A 84 -13.92 1.45 -12.26
CA GLY A 84 -13.98 0.41 -13.28
C GLY A 84 -12.98 0.74 -14.37
N VAL A 85 -12.29 -0.27 -14.88
CA VAL A 85 -11.37 -0.14 -16.00
C VAL A 85 -11.70 -1.24 -17.00
N GLU A 86 -11.78 -0.90 -18.28
CA GLU A 86 -11.91 -1.93 -19.31
C GLU A 86 -10.53 -2.50 -19.65
N GLY A 87 -10.45 -3.79 -19.98
CA GLY A 87 -9.17 -4.42 -20.36
C GLY A 87 -8.51 -3.73 -21.56
N LYS A 88 -9.32 -3.12 -22.44
CA LYS A 88 -8.85 -2.32 -23.58
C LYS A 88 -8.07 -1.08 -23.14
N ASP A 89 -8.49 -0.43 -22.06
CA ASP A 89 -7.83 0.77 -21.50
C ASP A 89 -6.44 0.43 -20.93
N LEU A 90 -6.24 -0.84 -20.55
CA LEU A 90 -4.98 -1.37 -20.05
C LEU A 90 -4.07 -1.93 -21.17
N GLY A 91 -4.46 -1.78 -22.43
CA GLY A 91 -3.70 -2.32 -23.56
C GLY A 91 -3.70 -3.85 -23.64
N LEU A 92 -4.56 -4.54 -22.89
CA LEU A 92 -4.72 -5.98 -22.99
C LEU A 92 -5.46 -6.30 -24.30
N ARG A 93 -4.71 -6.68 -25.33
CA ARG A 93 -5.29 -7.25 -26.55
C ARG A 93 -5.79 -8.65 -26.23
N TYR A 94 -7.07 -8.90 -26.44
CA TYR A 94 -7.63 -10.25 -26.43
C TYR A 94 -6.97 -11.04 -27.57
N CYS A 95 -6.01 -11.91 -27.26
CA CYS A 95 -5.65 -13.01 -28.15
C CYS A 95 -6.78 -14.04 -28.06
N LEU A 96 -7.86 -13.81 -28.82
CA LEU A 96 -8.80 -14.86 -29.19
C LEU A 96 -8.34 -15.38 -30.56
N SER A 97 -7.65 -16.51 -30.54
CA SER A 97 -7.42 -17.36 -31.71
C SER A 97 -8.62 -18.28 -31.92
#